data_AF-A0A7C4XVW6-F1
#
_entry.id   AF-A0A7C4XVW6-F1
#
_cell.length_a   1.000
_cell.length_b   1.000
_cell.length_c   1.000
_cell.angle_alpha   90.00
_cell.angle_beta   90.00
_cell.angle_gamma   90.00
#
_symmetry.space_group_name_H-M   'P 1'
#
loop_
_entity.id
_entity.type
_entity.pdbx_description
1 polymer ?
#
loop_
_entity_poly.entity_id
_entity_poly.type
_entity_poly.pdbx_seq_one_letter_code
_entity_poly.pdbx_strand_id
1 'polypeptide(L)' 'ALAAGVEPVVEILADPNVQENTHEITVEGRVSKIVLKIRNSPFPENPKTSEITALSVISALRKIAGNEKIIFI' A
#
# COMPACT_ATOMS: atom_id res chain seq x y z
N ALA A 1 -3.17 -10.00 -3.43
CA ALA A 1 -4.42 -10.76 -3.49
C ALA A 1 -4.99 -10.73 -4.91
N LEU A 2 -5.84 -9.76 -5.24
CA LEU A 2 -6.51 -9.66 -6.56
C LEU A 2 -5.51 -9.69 -7.74
N ALA A 3 -4.44 -8.89 -7.67
CA ALA A 3 -3.42 -8.83 -8.71
C ALA A 3 -2.59 -10.12 -8.85
N ALA A 4 -2.50 -10.94 -7.80
CA ALA A 4 -1.74 -12.19 -7.79
C ALA A 4 -2.61 -13.41 -8.15
N GLY A 5 -3.93 -13.25 -8.24
CA GLY A 5 -4.85 -14.36 -8.49
C GLY A 5 -4.92 -15.41 -7.37
N VAL A 6 -4.40 -15.11 -6.18
CA VAL A 6 -4.37 -16.01 -5.03
C VAL A 6 -4.90 -15.32 -3.77
N GLU A 7 -5.46 -16.11 -2.85
CA GLU A 7 -5.89 -15.64 -1.55
C GLU A 7 -4.67 -15.38 -0.65
N PRO A 8 -4.52 -14.17 -0.07
CA PRO A 8 -3.42 -13.88 0.82
C PRO A 8 -3.68 -14.46 2.21
N VAL A 9 -2.61 -14.87 2.90
CA VAL A 9 -2.66 -15.01 4.35
C VAL A 9 -2.45 -13.63 4.95
N VAL A 10 -3.33 -13.24 5.89
CA VAL A 10 -3.31 -11.91 6.51
C VAL A 10 -3.20 -12.05 8.02
N GLU A 11 -2.29 -11.28 8.60
CA GLU A 11 -2.16 -11.09 10.04
C GLU A 11 -2.38 -9.61 10.39
N ILE A 12 -3.08 -9.34 11.48
CA ILE A 12 -3.31 -7.99 11.99
C ILE A 12 -2.74 -7.92 13.41
N LEU A 13 -1.79 -7.02 13.61
CA LEU A 13 -1.21 -6.75 14.92
C LEU A 13 -1.65 -5.38 15.42
N ALA A 14 -2.11 -5.31 16.66
CA ALA A 14 -2.42 -4.07 17.36
C ALA A 14 -1.42 -3.86 18.49
N ASP A 15 -0.54 -2.87 18.32
CA ASP A 15 0.43 -2.46 19.34
C ASP A 15 0.11 -1.03 19.79
N PRO A 16 -0.19 -0.79 21.08
CA PRO A 16 -0.53 0.53 21.60
C PRO A 16 0.62 1.55 21.51
N ASN A 17 1.87 1.10 21.29
CA ASN A 17 3.04 1.97 21.20
C ASN A 17 3.37 2.41 19.78
N VAL A 18 2.71 1.84 18.77
CA VAL A 18 2.95 2.17 17.37
C VAL A 18 2.14 3.40 16.97
N GLN A 19 2.78 4.36 16.33
CA GLN A 19 2.16 5.62 15.88
C GLN A 19 1.91 5.67 14.36
N GLU A 20 2.34 4.66 13.62
CA GLU A 20 2.28 4.61 12.16
C GLU A 20 1.56 3.34 11.69
N ASN A 21 0.82 3.45 10.59
CA ASN A 21 0.29 2.25 9.94
C ASN A 21 1.44 1.54 9.21
N THR A 22 1.70 0.29 9.59
CA THR A 22 2.74 -0.54 8.96
C THR A 22 2.09 -1.66 8.15
N HIS A 23 2.44 -1.74 6.87
CA HIS A 23 2.10 -2.86 6.01
C HIS A 23 3.36 -3.65 5.69
N GLU A 24 3.32 -4.95 5.95
CA GLU A 24 4.38 -5.87 5.55
C GLU A 24 3.81 -6.89 4.57
N ILE A 25 4.46 -7.03 3.40
CA ILE A 25 4.00 -7.91 2.32
C ILE A 25 5.18 -8.79 1.93
N THR A 26 5.00 -10.10 2.09
CA THR A 26 5.94 -11.10 1.60
C THR A 26 5.34 -11.78 0.38
N VAL A 27 6.08 -11.78 -0.73
CA VAL A 27 5.73 -12.47 -1.98
C VAL A 27 6.81 -13.49 -2.26
N GLU A 28 6.41 -14.74 -2.46
CA GLU A 28 7.33 -15.83 -2.79
C GLU A 28 6.93 -16.43 -4.13
N GLY A 29 7.86 -16.46 -5.07
CA GLY A 29 7.71 -17.05 -6.39
C GLY A 29 8.79 -18.10 -6.62
N ARG A 30 8.73 -18.78 -7.78
CA ARG A 30 9.63 -19.91 -8.09
C ARG A 30 11.12 -19.59 -7.98
N VAL A 31 11.49 -18.34 -8.25
CA VAL A 31 12.89 -17.90 -8.37
C VAL A 31 13.24 -16.73 -7.46
N SER A 32 12.28 -16.17 -6.73
CA SER A 32 12.50 -14.97 -5.93
C SER A 32 11.58 -14.91 -4.73
N LYS A 33 12.06 -14.23 -3.69
CA LYS A 33 11.30 -13.82 -2.52
C LYS A 33 11.46 -12.32 -2.35
N ILE A 34 10.35 -11.62 -2.24
CA ILE A 34 10.31 -10.17 -2.08
C ILE A 34 9.62 -9.86 -0.75
N VAL A 35 10.26 -9.03 0.07
CA VAL A 35 9.69 -8.53 1.32
C VAL A 35 9.61 -7.01 1.22
N LEU A 36 8.40 -6.47 1.35
CA LEU A 36 8.15 -5.03 1.38
C LEU A 36 7.65 -4.66 2.77
N LYS A 37 8.26 -3.65 3.37
CA LYS A 37 7.80 -3.05 4.63
C LYS A 37 7.55 -1.57 4.39
N ILE A 38 6.30 -1.15 4.57
CA ILE A 38 5.82 0.20 4.27
C ILE A 38 5.30 0.79 5.57
N ARG A 39 5.90 1.88 6.01
CA ARG A 39 5.44 2.66 7.16
C ARG A 39 4.87 3.97 6.66
N ASN A 40 3.60 4.19 6.92
CA ASN A 40 2.88 5.35 6.43
C ASN A 40 2.60 6.32 7.56
N SER A 41 2.88 7.60 7.29
CA SER A 41 2.44 8.69 8.14
C SER A 41 0.90 8.71 8.22
N PRO A 42 0.34 8.89 9.43
CA PRO A 42 -1.10 9.06 9.60
C PRO A 42 -1.57 10.35 8.92
N PHE A 43 -2.78 10.34 8.38
CA PHE A 43 -3.40 11.54 7.84
C PHE A 43 -3.83 12.47 8.98
N PRO A 44 -3.48 13.78 8.96
CA PRO A 44 -3.72 14.68 10.10
C PRO A 44 -5.18 14.74 10.58
N GLU A 45 -6.15 14.73 9.67
CA GLU A 45 -7.59 14.81 10.01
C GLU A 45 -8.21 13.44 10.32
N ASN A 46 -7.57 12.35 9.89
CA ASN A 46 -8.02 10.98 10.18
C ASN A 46 -6.81 10.05 10.36
N PRO A 47 -6.27 9.95 11.58
CA PRO A 47 -5.09 9.14 11.86
C PRO A 47 -5.25 7.65 11.56
N LYS A 48 -6.49 7.15 11.38
CA LYS A 48 -6.77 5.77 10.98
C LYS A 48 -6.44 5.49 9.52
N THR A 49 -6.21 6.52 8.72
CA THR A 49 -5.87 6.41 7.30
C THR A 49 -4.47 6.96 7.05
N SER A 50 -3.78 6.38 6.06
CA SER A 50 -2.46 6.86 5.61
C SER A 50 -2.59 8.02 4.61
N GLU A 51 -1.74 9.05 4.71
CA GLU A 51 -1.73 10.20 3.79
C GLU A 51 -1.53 9.79 2.32
N ILE A 52 -0.70 8.78 2.08
CA ILE A 52 -0.46 8.20 0.74
C ILE A 52 -1.75 7.73 0.06
N THR A 53 -2.80 7.40 0.83
CA THR A 53 -4.09 6.98 0.27
C THR A 53 -4.72 8.10 -0.54
N ALA A 54 -4.78 9.32 -0.01
CA ALA A 54 -5.32 10.48 -0.71
C ALA A 54 -4.48 10.81 -1.96
N LEU A 55 -3.16 10.78 -1.83
CA LEU A 55 -2.23 10.99 -2.94
C LEU A 55 -2.39 9.94 -4.04
N SER A 56 -2.64 8.68 -3.68
CA SER A 56 -2.86 7.58 -4.64
C SER A 56 -4.13 7.79 -5.47
N VAL A 57 -5.21 8.29 -4.86
CA VAL A 57 -6.46 8.63 -5.55
C VAL A 57 -6.23 9.81 -6.49
N ILE A 58 -5.55 10.87 -6.03
CA ILE A 58 -5.21 12.02 -6.88
C ILE A 58 -4.37 11.56 -8.08
N SER A 59 -3.35 10.73 -7.88
CA SER A 59 -2.54 10.20 -8.97
C SER A 59 -3.36 9.34 -9.94
N ALA A 60 -4.24 8.48 -9.42
CA ALA A 60 -5.14 7.69 -10.27
C ALA A 60 -6.05 8.58 -11.13
N LEU A 61 -6.64 9.63 -10.55
CA LEU A 61 -7.48 10.59 -11.27
C LEU A 61 -6.69 11.35 -12.34
N ARG A 62 -5.47 11.80 -12.05
CA ARG A 62 -4.60 12.48 -13.03
C ARG A 62 -4.24 11.57 -14.20
N LYS A 63 -3.98 10.28 -13.94
CA LYS A 63 -3.74 9.28 -14.99
C LYS A 63 -4.97 9.07 -15.87
N ILE A 64 -6.16 8.96 -15.27
CA ILE A 64 -7.43 8.81 -15.99
C ILE A 64 -7.75 10.07 -16.84
N ALA A 65 -7.49 11.26 -16.31
CA ALA A 65 -7.71 12.52 -16.99
C ALA A 65 -6.69 12.82 -18.12
N GLY A 66 -5.66 11.98 -18.31
CA GLY A 66 -4.61 12.18 -19.31
C GLY A 66 -3.53 13.19 -18.93
N ASN A 67 -3.49 13.62 -17.66
CA ASN A 67 -2.55 14.62 -17.15
C ASN A 67 -1.19 14.02 -16.78
N GLU A 68 -1.09 12.69 -16.63
CA GLU A 68 0.14 11.96 -16.32
C GLU A 68 0.23 10.70 -17.20
N LYS A 69 1.42 10.41 -17.77
CA LYS A 69 1.64 9.17 -18.52
C LYS A 69 1.55 7.97 -17.56
N ILE A 70 0.80 6.95 -17.96
CA ILE A 70 0.85 5.63 -17.31
C ILE A 70 2.18 4.98 -17.71
N ILE A 71 3.16 5.01 -16.81
CA ILE A 71 4.39 4.23 -16.96
C ILE A 71 4.11 2.84 -16.38
N PHE A 72 4.01 1.85 -17.27
CA PHE A 72 4.12 0.46 -16.88
C PHE A 72 5.61 0.17 -16.69
N ILE A 73 6.02 -0.02 -15.43
CA ILE A 73 7.32 -0.57 -15.06
C ILE A 73 7.20 -2.09 -14.94
#